data_AF-A0A9D3S2X0-F1
#
_entry.id   AF-A0A9D3S2X0-F1
#
_cell.length_a   1.000
_cell.length_b   1.000
_cell.length_c   1.000
_cell.angle_alpha   90.00
_cell.angle_beta   90.00
_cell.angle_gamma   90.00
#
_symmetry.space_group_name_H-M   'P 1'
#
loop_
_entity.id
_entity.type
_entity.pdbx_description
1 polymer ?
#
loop_
_entity_poly.entity_id
_entity_poly.type
_entity_poly.pdbx_seq_one_letter_code
_entity_poly.pdbx_strand_id
1 'polypeptide(L)'
;MAFPYMEREREILRERVKFGTRHQAPVSPPPLSPLRCPAQMMSSELLSPGWLQQLLLVLLKLTASCAGPTRPANGTACPTREPASYILVFTGHWSPQTFPKQYPLFRPPAQWSKLIAVTHSAQFRLWQEGALASAGVQSFAERGLTVGLMKEAREGRKRRAVGAMYRTAGIPTGIGHSSTELQLLPRNPLLSLMVRIIPSPDWFVGVDSLSLCKGGQWQEEVTVDLHPFDAGTDSGFTFSSPNYPTVPPENITQITSQNPNHPANSFFYPRLQELPPLATIRLLRQTRGSTHQNTLSNHILPHLNTPQRFSETPLDCEVSLWSSWGLCLGPCGKEGVRYRTRYILLRPSNSGTPCPELEEQAECSPAQCPKQH
;
A
#
# COMPACT_ATOMS: atom_id res chain seq x y z
N MET A 1 -7.39 48.09 -18.49
CA MET A 1 -8.23 47.34 -19.44
C MET A 1 -8.90 46.21 -18.68
N ALA A 2 -10.21 46.11 -18.80
CA ALA A 2 -11.09 45.27 -18.00
C ALA A 2 -11.21 43.82 -18.53
N PHE A 3 -11.57 42.92 -17.59
CA PHE A 3 -12.26 41.61 -17.62
C PHE A 3 -13.05 41.21 -18.91
N PRO A 4 -13.49 39.93 -19.13
CA PRO A 4 -13.62 38.78 -18.19
C PRO A 4 -13.36 37.34 -18.75
N TYR A 5 -13.04 36.38 -17.87
CA TYR A 5 -13.27 34.93 -18.11
C TYR A 5 -13.81 34.22 -16.84
N MET A 6 -14.59 34.94 -16.03
CA MET A 6 -15.17 34.44 -14.76
C MET A 6 -16.71 34.58 -14.75
N GLU A 7 -17.36 34.23 -15.86
CA GLU A 7 -18.82 34.42 -16.00
C GLU A 7 -19.49 33.26 -16.77
N ARG A 8 -19.10 32.01 -16.51
CA ARG A 8 -19.80 30.84 -17.11
C ARG A 8 -20.19 29.71 -16.16
N GLU A 9 -19.84 29.79 -14.88
CA GLU A 9 -20.20 28.74 -13.91
C GLU A 9 -21.23 29.19 -12.84
N ARG A 10 -21.66 30.46 -12.85
CA ARG A 10 -22.70 30.94 -11.92
C ARG A 10 -24.13 30.82 -12.41
N GLU A 11 -24.35 30.44 -13.67
CA GLU A 11 -25.68 30.38 -14.27
C GLU A 11 -26.33 28.98 -14.21
N ILE A 12 -25.58 27.92 -13.86
CA ILE A 12 -26.09 26.55 -13.76
C ILE A 12 -26.60 26.22 -12.33
N LEU A 13 -26.31 27.06 -11.33
CA LEU A 13 -26.72 26.86 -9.94
C LEU A 13 -27.99 27.62 -9.52
N ARG A 14 -28.66 28.34 -10.44
CA ARG A 14 -29.90 29.09 -10.14
C ARG A 14 -31.21 28.43 -10.63
N GLU A 15 -31.16 27.30 -11.33
CA GLU A 15 -32.38 26.62 -11.80
C GLU A 15 -32.82 25.37 -11.01
N ARG A 16 -32.15 25.00 -9.90
CA ARG A 16 -32.58 23.86 -9.06
C ARG A 16 -33.22 24.21 -7.73
N VAL A 17 -33.57 25.48 -7.51
CA VAL A 17 -34.30 25.95 -6.30
C VAL A 17 -35.68 26.48 -6.68
N LYS A 18 -36.46 25.73 -7.45
CA LYS A 18 -37.90 25.96 -7.65
C LYS A 18 -38.61 24.65 -7.99
N PHE A 19 -38.73 23.72 -7.05
CA PHE A 19 -39.87 22.79 -7.03
C PHE A 19 -40.24 22.52 -5.59
N GLY A 20 -41.38 23.08 -5.20
CA GLY A 20 -41.87 23.14 -3.84
C GLY A 20 -42.38 21.81 -3.30
N THR A 21 -42.18 21.67 -2.00
CA THR A 21 -42.86 20.76 -1.09
C THR A 21 -44.36 21.04 -1.07
N ARG A 22 -45.18 20.01 -1.29
CA ARG A 22 -46.61 20.02 -0.94
C ARG A 22 -46.91 18.86 0.00
N HIS A 23 -47.28 19.20 1.23
CA HIS A 23 -47.79 18.29 2.24
C HIS A 23 -49.18 17.78 1.86
N GLN A 24 -49.42 16.48 2.05
CA GLN A 24 -50.76 15.93 2.30
C GLN A 24 -50.61 14.70 3.19
N ALA A 25 -51.33 14.72 4.32
CA ALA A 25 -51.47 13.62 5.28
C ALA A 25 -52.83 12.90 5.04
N PRO A 26 -53.18 11.85 5.82
CA PRO A 26 -53.26 10.47 5.36
C PRO A 26 -54.71 10.00 5.07
N VAL A 27 -54.85 8.99 4.21
CA VAL A 27 -56.13 8.29 3.99
C VAL A 27 -55.95 6.81 4.33
N SER A 28 -56.76 6.34 5.28
CA SER A 28 -56.88 4.96 5.74
C SER A 28 -57.83 4.15 4.83
N PRO A 29 -57.52 2.88 4.52
CA PRO A 29 -58.47 1.94 3.94
C PRO A 29 -59.13 0.98 4.99
N PRO A 30 -60.25 0.33 4.63
CA PRO A 30 -61.30 -0.18 5.53
C PRO A 30 -61.04 -1.59 6.12
N PRO A 31 -61.88 -2.08 7.08
CA PRO A 31 -61.55 -3.24 7.91
C PRO A 31 -61.70 -4.59 7.20
N LEU A 32 -60.86 -5.53 7.61
CA LEU A 32 -60.85 -6.93 7.20
C LEU A 32 -62.00 -7.71 7.85
N SER A 33 -62.73 -8.47 7.03
CA SER A 33 -63.75 -9.44 7.45
C SER A 33 -63.11 -10.69 8.07
N PRO A 34 -63.70 -11.29 9.11
CA PRO A 34 -63.15 -12.50 9.73
C PRO A 34 -63.47 -13.75 8.88
N LEU A 35 -62.42 -14.46 8.46
CA LEU A 35 -62.53 -15.81 7.91
C LEU A 35 -62.85 -16.79 9.04
N ARG A 36 -64.01 -17.45 8.91
CA ARG A 36 -64.43 -18.63 9.68
C ARG A 36 -63.46 -19.79 9.46
N CYS A 37 -62.84 -20.30 10.53
CA CYS A 37 -62.36 -21.68 10.57
C CYS A 37 -63.47 -22.55 11.18
N PRO A 38 -63.91 -23.64 10.53
CA PRO A 38 -64.82 -24.58 11.17
C PRO A 38 -64.07 -25.42 12.20
N ALA A 39 -64.60 -25.45 13.42
CA ALA A 39 -64.29 -26.47 14.41
C ALA A 39 -64.96 -27.79 13.98
N GLN A 40 -64.17 -28.84 13.75
CA GLN A 40 -64.64 -30.21 13.79
C GLN A 40 -64.03 -30.88 15.00
N MET A 41 -64.92 -31.33 15.88
CA MET A 41 -64.64 -32.08 17.09
C MET A 41 -65.08 -33.53 16.86
N MET A 42 -64.31 -34.45 17.46
CA MET A 42 -64.64 -35.85 17.78
C MET A 42 -64.49 -36.89 16.67
N SER A 43 -63.49 -37.77 16.84
CA SER A 43 -63.78 -39.17 17.21
C SER A 43 -62.52 -39.83 17.75
N SER A 44 -62.65 -40.34 18.96
CA SER A 44 -61.69 -41.17 19.69
C SER A 44 -61.91 -42.63 19.33
N GLU A 45 -60.96 -43.25 18.62
CA GLU A 45 -60.90 -44.70 18.43
C GLU A 45 -59.45 -45.14 18.68
N LEU A 46 -59.26 -45.73 19.86
CA LEU A 46 -58.41 -46.86 20.21
C LEU A 46 -56.91 -46.81 19.82
N LEU A 47 -56.11 -46.51 20.85
CA LEU A 47 -54.66 -46.62 20.87
C LEU A 47 -54.17 -48.09 20.95
N SER A 48 -53.45 -48.59 19.94
CA SER A 48 -52.62 -49.81 20.03
C SER A 48 -51.20 -49.49 20.53
N PRO A 49 -50.55 -50.27 21.42
CA PRO A 49 -49.28 -49.90 22.04
C PRO A 49 -48.08 -50.26 21.14
N GLY A 50 -47.66 -49.35 20.26
CA GLY A 50 -46.46 -49.56 19.42
C GLY A 50 -45.70 -48.29 18.97
N TRP A 51 -46.39 -47.15 18.92
CA TRP A 51 -45.85 -45.83 18.60
C TRP A 51 -44.72 -45.33 19.50
N LEU A 52 -44.74 -45.58 20.81
CA LEU A 52 -43.69 -45.09 21.72
C LEU A 52 -42.31 -45.72 21.41
N GLN A 53 -42.28 -46.97 20.95
CA GLN A 53 -41.04 -47.62 20.50
C GLN A 53 -40.57 -47.11 19.13
N GLN A 54 -41.49 -46.79 18.21
CA GLN A 54 -41.13 -46.22 16.92
C GLN A 54 -40.65 -44.76 17.04
N LEU A 55 -41.24 -43.96 17.93
CA LEU A 55 -40.78 -42.59 18.22
C LEU A 55 -39.40 -42.58 18.88
N LEU A 56 -39.12 -43.53 19.79
CA LEU A 56 -37.81 -43.68 20.41
C LEU A 56 -36.74 -44.08 19.37
N LEU A 57 -37.05 -44.98 18.44
CA LEU A 57 -36.12 -45.38 17.36
C LEU A 57 -35.89 -44.27 16.33
N VAL A 58 -36.91 -43.45 16.01
CA VAL A 58 -36.77 -42.30 15.12
C VAL A 58 -35.93 -41.20 15.79
N LEU A 59 -36.15 -40.92 17.08
CA LEU A 59 -35.34 -39.98 17.85
C LEU A 59 -33.89 -40.48 18.05
N LEU A 60 -33.66 -41.78 18.26
CA LEU A 60 -32.31 -42.37 18.36
C LEU A 60 -31.56 -42.37 17.02
N LYS A 61 -32.27 -42.44 15.89
CA LYS A 61 -31.69 -42.31 14.54
C LYS A 61 -31.46 -40.86 14.12
N LEU A 62 -32.17 -39.89 14.69
CA LEU A 62 -31.95 -38.46 14.47
C LEU A 62 -30.79 -37.88 15.30
N THR A 63 -30.40 -38.52 16.41
CA THR A 63 -29.24 -38.09 17.22
C THR A 63 -27.91 -38.73 16.81
N ALA A 64 -27.92 -39.70 15.88
CA ALA A 64 -26.74 -40.39 15.38
C ALA A 64 -26.25 -39.91 13.99
N SER A 65 -26.65 -38.71 13.55
CA SER A 65 -26.15 -38.09 12.32
C SER A 65 -25.48 -36.73 12.58
N CYS A 66 -24.67 -36.66 13.63
CA CYS A 66 -23.71 -35.58 13.83
C CYS A 66 -22.33 -36.19 14.09
N ALA A 67 -21.33 -35.69 13.34
CA ALA A 67 -19.91 -36.02 13.37
C ALA A 67 -19.45 -37.23 12.54
N GLY A 68 -19.85 -37.28 11.27
CA GLY A 68 -18.86 -37.67 10.25
C GLY A 68 -17.83 -36.54 10.12
N PRO A 69 -16.52 -36.81 9.96
CA PRO A 69 -15.55 -35.77 9.69
C PRO A 69 -15.95 -35.10 8.38
N THR A 70 -16.49 -33.88 8.47
CA THR A 70 -16.59 -32.98 7.34
C THR A 70 -15.17 -32.74 6.88
N ARG A 71 -14.78 -33.39 5.79
CA ARG A 71 -13.59 -33.01 5.03
C ARG A 71 -13.68 -31.49 4.84
N PRO A 72 -12.70 -30.69 5.30
CA PRO A 72 -12.70 -29.28 5.01
C PRO A 72 -12.67 -29.14 3.49
N ALA A 73 -13.75 -28.58 2.93
CA ALA A 73 -13.73 -28.11 1.56
C ALA A 73 -12.59 -27.07 1.46
N ASN A 74 -11.54 -27.45 0.75
CA ASN A 74 -10.39 -26.64 0.30
C ASN A 74 -9.84 -25.64 1.35
N GLY A 75 -8.71 -25.99 1.97
CA GLY A 75 -8.01 -25.26 3.03
C GLY A 75 -7.69 -23.78 2.76
N THR A 76 -8.71 -22.92 2.81
CA THR A 76 -8.62 -21.48 2.54
C THR A 76 -9.26 -20.62 3.64
N ALA A 77 -10.02 -21.23 4.55
CA ALA A 77 -10.60 -20.58 5.72
C ALA A 77 -9.85 -20.95 7.00
N CYS A 78 -9.72 -20.00 7.92
CA CYS A 78 -9.15 -20.25 9.23
C CYS A 78 -10.11 -21.13 10.06
N PRO A 79 -9.63 -22.23 10.67
CA PRO A 79 -10.44 -23.11 11.53
C PRO A 79 -11.16 -22.45 12.72
N THR A 80 -10.70 -21.26 13.15
CA THR A 80 -11.34 -20.50 14.23
C THR A 80 -12.73 -19.98 13.84
N ARG A 81 -13.60 -19.75 14.83
CA ARG A 81 -14.93 -19.14 14.62
C ARG A 81 -14.95 -17.64 14.84
N GLU A 82 -13.98 -17.11 15.58
CA GLU A 82 -13.99 -15.71 16.00
C GLU A 82 -13.17 -14.82 15.06
N PRO A 83 -13.70 -13.64 14.68
CA PRO A 83 -12.90 -12.60 14.05
C PRO A 83 -11.74 -12.14 14.94
N ALA A 84 -10.67 -11.65 14.33
CA ALA A 84 -9.57 -11.00 15.03
C ALA A 84 -9.41 -9.55 14.59
N SER A 85 -9.21 -8.66 15.55
CA SER A 85 -8.83 -7.27 15.31
C SER A 85 -7.31 -7.13 15.43
N TYR A 86 -6.71 -6.33 14.56
CA TYR A 86 -5.29 -6.00 14.56
C TYR A 86 -5.09 -4.51 14.38
N ILE A 87 -4.06 -3.96 15.02
CA ILE A 87 -3.49 -2.68 14.61
C ILE A 87 -2.39 -2.99 13.58
N LEU A 88 -2.58 -2.51 12.35
CA LEU A 88 -1.56 -2.50 11.31
C LEU A 88 -0.78 -1.20 11.42
N VAL A 89 0.54 -1.30 11.56
CA VAL A 89 1.47 -0.18 11.52
C VAL A 89 2.39 -0.36 10.32
N PHE A 90 2.38 0.62 9.41
CA PHE A 90 3.37 0.74 8.34
C PHE A 90 4.43 1.74 8.76
N THR A 91 5.71 1.37 8.64
CA THR A 91 6.85 2.24 8.93
C THR A 91 7.72 2.34 7.68
N GLY A 92 7.89 3.54 7.16
CA GLY A 92 8.85 3.82 6.09
C GLY A 92 10.27 3.96 6.65
N HIS A 93 11.22 3.30 6.00
CA HIS A 93 12.65 3.32 6.33
C HIS A 93 13.50 3.93 5.21
N TRP A 94 12.86 4.60 4.24
CA TRP A 94 13.53 5.20 3.10
C TRP A 94 14.24 6.48 3.55
N SER A 95 15.55 6.41 3.69
CA SER A 95 16.40 7.50 4.17
C SER A 95 17.59 7.73 3.23
N PRO A 96 18.20 8.92 3.22
CA PRO A 96 19.40 9.16 2.43
C PRO A 96 20.62 8.40 2.96
N GLN A 97 20.57 7.84 4.18
CA GLN A 97 21.61 6.95 4.71
C GLN A 97 21.44 5.53 4.14
N THR A 98 20.25 4.95 4.20
CA THR A 98 20.03 3.58 3.73
C THR A 98 19.96 3.49 2.20
N PHE A 99 19.45 4.54 1.54
CA PHE A 99 19.32 4.63 0.08
C PHE A 99 19.85 5.97 -0.45
N PRO A 100 21.18 6.17 -0.43
CA PRO A 100 21.79 7.46 -0.81
C PRO A 100 21.67 7.80 -2.30
N LYS A 101 21.55 6.80 -3.17
CA LYS A 101 21.52 6.99 -4.62
C LYS A 101 20.24 7.73 -5.03
N GLN A 102 20.41 8.91 -5.64
CA GLN A 102 19.31 9.72 -6.19
C GLN A 102 18.17 10.01 -5.20
N TYR A 103 18.42 9.98 -3.88
CA TYR A 103 17.38 10.20 -2.88
C TYR A 103 16.60 11.52 -3.14
N PRO A 104 15.28 11.47 -3.40
CA PRO A 104 14.51 12.66 -3.79
C PRO A 104 14.39 13.67 -2.64
N LEU A 105 15.01 14.85 -2.82
CA LEU A 105 15.01 15.92 -1.81
C LEU A 105 13.96 17.00 -2.09
N PHE A 106 13.55 17.20 -3.34
CA PHE A 106 12.65 18.27 -3.73
C PHE A 106 11.80 17.91 -4.95
N ARG A 107 10.59 18.47 -5.00
CA ARG A 107 9.65 18.44 -6.14
C ARG A 107 9.40 17.05 -6.77
N PRO A 108 8.74 16.12 -6.05
CA PRO A 108 8.46 16.12 -4.61
C PRO A 108 9.60 15.48 -3.79
N PRO A 109 9.70 15.74 -2.48
CA PRO A 109 10.59 14.98 -1.60
C PRO A 109 10.14 13.51 -1.50
N ALA A 110 11.07 12.64 -1.11
CA ALA A 110 10.81 11.23 -0.83
C ALA A 110 9.69 11.09 0.21
N GLN A 111 8.63 10.37 -0.14
CA GLN A 111 7.41 10.22 0.66
C GLN A 111 6.64 8.95 0.24
N TRP A 112 5.53 8.67 0.91
CA TRP A 112 4.70 7.49 0.67
C TRP A 112 3.26 7.87 0.35
N SER A 113 2.63 7.12 -0.55
CA SER A 113 1.19 7.29 -0.78
C SER A 113 0.37 6.86 0.44
N LYS A 114 -0.96 7.05 0.33
CA LYS A 114 -1.90 6.35 1.21
C LYS A 114 -1.63 4.84 1.13
N LEU A 115 -1.71 4.13 2.25
CA LEU A 115 -1.74 2.67 2.23
C LEU A 115 -3.15 2.20 1.87
N ILE A 116 -3.26 1.18 1.02
CA ILE A 116 -4.50 0.45 0.76
C ILE A 116 -4.30 -0.98 1.21
N ALA A 117 -5.17 -1.46 2.10
CA ALA A 117 -5.17 -2.84 2.57
C ALA A 117 -6.52 -3.49 2.32
N VAL A 118 -6.52 -4.78 2.00
CA VAL A 118 -7.72 -5.57 1.75
C VAL A 118 -7.60 -6.88 2.52
N THR A 119 -8.63 -7.23 3.30
CA THR A 119 -8.75 -8.57 3.87
C THR A 119 -9.57 -9.43 2.93
N HIS A 120 -9.09 -10.62 2.61
CA HIS A 120 -9.70 -11.45 1.57
C HIS A 120 -9.43 -12.94 1.76
N SER A 121 -10.08 -13.75 0.92
CA SER A 121 -9.82 -15.18 0.75
C SER A 121 -8.95 -15.41 -0.48
N ALA A 122 -8.56 -16.66 -0.74
CA ALA A 122 -7.72 -17.04 -1.88
C ALA A 122 -8.35 -16.76 -3.26
N GLN A 123 -9.66 -16.49 -3.32
CA GLN A 123 -10.39 -16.19 -4.57
C GLN A 123 -10.25 -14.73 -5.03
N PHE A 124 -9.58 -13.88 -4.25
CA PHE A 124 -9.25 -12.51 -4.62
C PHE A 124 -7.75 -12.29 -4.48
N ARG A 125 -7.18 -11.52 -5.41
CA ARG A 125 -5.81 -11.02 -5.32
C ARG A 125 -5.82 -9.53 -5.61
N LEU A 126 -5.09 -8.76 -4.79
CA LEU A 126 -4.91 -7.33 -5.01
C LEU A 126 -3.86 -7.09 -6.08
N TRP A 127 -2.74 -7.78 -5.97
CA TRP A 127 -1.61 -7.82 -6.91
C TRP A 127 -0.84 -9.12 -6.64
N GLN A 128 0.04 -9.53 -7.55
CA GLN A 128 0.88 -10.71 -7.37
C GLN A 128 2.16 -10.55 -8.19
N GLU A 129 3.31 -10.89 -7.61
CA GLU A 129 4.56 -10.99 -8.37
C GLU A 129 4.46 -12.00 -9.51
N GLY A 130 5.00 -11.65 -10.68
CA GLY A 130 4.93 -12.47 -11.89
C GLY A 130 3.59 -12.40 -12.62
N ALA A 131 2.64 -11.58 -12.18
CA ALA A 131 1.39 -11.31 -12.88
C ALA A 131 1.33 -9.86 -13.42
N LEU A 132 0.52 -9.62 -14.44
CA LEU A 132 0.25 -8.27 -14.93
C LEU A 132 -0.50 -7.44 -13.89
N ALA A 133 -0.16 -6.16 -13.79
CA ALA A 133 -0.91 -5.20 -12.99
C ALA A 133 -2.35 -5.04 -13.50
N SER A 134 -3.34 -5.02 -12.60
CA SER A 134 -4.69 -4.58 -12.95
C SER A 134 -4.71 -3.09 -13.29
N ALA A 135 -5.76 -2.61 -13.95
CA ALA A 135 -5.93 -1.16 -14.20
C ALA A 135 -5.96 -0.34 -12.90
N GLY A 136 -6.51 -0.93 -11.81
CA GLY A 136 -6.46 -0.34 -10.48
C GLY A 136 -5.05 -0.29 -9.90
N VAL A 137 -4.29 -1.38 -10.02
CA VAL A 137 -2.88 -1.45 -9.59
C VAL A 137 -2.04 -0.44 -10.35
N GLN A 138 -2.11 -0.41 -11.68
CA GLN A 138 -1.40 0.57 -12.51
C GLN A 138 -1.70 2.02 -12.08
N SER A 139 -2.99 2.37 -11.98
CA SER A 139 -3.38 3.74 -11.62
C SER A 139 -2.92 4.15 -10.21
N PHE A 140 -2.85 3.20 -9.29
CA PHE A 140 -2.34 3.45 -7.95
C PHE A 140 -0.81 3.48 -7.92
N ALA A 141 -0.16 2.55 -8.62
CA ALA A 141 1.28 2.43 -8.76
C ALA A 141 1.89 3.68 -9.38
N GLU A 142 1.29 4.27 -10.43
CA GLU A 142 1.82 5.44 -11.15
C GLU A 142 1.38 6.79 -10.53
N ARG A 143 0.16 6.88 -10.00
CA ARG A 143 -0.46 8.17 -9.63
C ARG A 143 -1.01 8.24 -8.21
N GLY A 144 -0.97 7.14 -7.46
CA GLY A 144 -1.57 7.07 -6.12
C GLY A 144 -3.10 7.16 -6.12
N LEU A 145 -3.75 6.93 -7.27
CA LEU A 145 -5.21 6.98 -7.39
C LEU A 145 -5.85 5.69 -6.86
N THR A 146 -6.65 5.80 -5.82
CA THR A 146 -7.21 4.63 -5.12
C THR A 146 -8.52 4.10 -5.71
N VAL A 147 -9.15 4.87 -6.61
CA VAL A 147 -10.51 4.58 -7.09
C VAL A 147 -10.61 3.22 -7.79
N GLY A 148 -9.61 2.86 -8.61
CA GLY A 148 -9.57 1.58 -9.31
C GLY A 148 -9.48 0.39 -8.36
N LEU A 149 -8.48 0.39 -7.46
CA LEU A 149 -8.33 -0.66 -6.43
C LEU A 149 -9.59 -0.82 -5.58
N MET A 150 -10.19 0.30 -5.16
CA MET A 150 -11.40 0.26 -4.33
C MET A 150 -12.62 -0.28 -5.10
N LYS A 151 -12.71 -0.04 -6.42
CA LYS A 151 -13.75 -0.60 -7.28
C LYS A 151 -13.58 -2.13 -7.42
N GLU A 152 -12.36 -2.59 -7.68
CA GLU A 152 -12.03 -4.01 -7.81
C GLU A 152 -12.32 -4.78 -6.52
N ALA A 153 -11.87 -4.26 -5.38
CA ALA A 153 -12.13 -4.88 -4.07
C ALA A 153 -13.63 -4.89 -3.71
N ARG A 154 -14.38 -3.85 -4.09
CA ARG A 154 -15.85 -3.81 -3.91
C ARG A 154 -16.54 -4.91 -4.73
N GLU A 155 -16.07 -5.19 -5.93
CA GLU A 155 -16.58 -6.30 -6.75
C GLU A 155 -16.25 -7.66 -6.13
N GLY A 156 -15.01 -7.84 -5.64
CA GLY A 156 -14.62 -9.02 -4.85
C GLY A 156 -15.49 -9.23 -3.61
N ARG A 157 -15.97 -8.15 -2.98
CA ARG A 157 -16.86 -8.21 -1.81
C ARG A 157 -18.25 -8.73 -2.18
N LYS A 158 -18.80 -8.37 -3.35
CA LYS A 158 -20.08 -8.93 -3.84
C LYS A 158 -20.01 -10.44 -4.00
N ARG A 159 -18.82 -10.94 -4.39
CA ARG A 159 -18.51 -12.38 -4.54
C ARG A 159 -18.11 -13.07 -3.23
N ARG A 160 -18.17 -12.36 -2.09
CA ARG A 160 -17.74 -12.81 -0.76
C ARG A 160 -16.25 -13.17 -0.64
N ALA A 161 -15.44 -12.84 -1.65
CA ALA A 161 -13.99 -13.08 -1.65
C ALA A 161 -13.23 -12.02 -0.86
N VAL A 162 -13.76 -10.80 -0.77
CA VAL A 162 -13.21 -9.70 0.04
C VAL A 162 -14.04 -9.52 1.31
N GLY A 163 -13.38 -9.41 2.46
CA GLY A 163 -13.96 -9.09 3.75
C GLY A 163 -14.16 -7.59 3.93
N ALA A 164 -13.05 -6.85 4.05
CA ALA A 164 -13.03 -5.41 4.26
C ALA A 164 -11.85 -4.73 3.57
N MET A 165 -11.93 -3.41 3.46
CA MET A 165 -10.94 -2.55 2.81
C MET A 165 -10.56 -1.42 3.76
N TYR A 166 -9.27 -1.15 3.88
CA TYR A 166 -8.71 -0.20 4.82
C TYR A 166 -7.80 0.78 4.10
N ARG A 167 -7.68 1.99 4.66
CA ARG A 167 -6.82 3.04 4.12
C ARG A 167 -6.21 3.87 5.22
N THR A 168 -4.99 4.32 5.02
CA THR A 168 -4.33 5.31 5.88
C THR A 168 -4.14 6.64 5.13
N ALA A 169 -3.70 7.67 5.86
CA ALA A 169 -3.12 8.85 5.23
C ALA A 169 -1.75 8.49 4.62
N GLY A 170 -1.31 9.26 3.62
CA GLY A 170 0.06 9.16 3.13
C GLY A 170 1.05 9.74 4.14
N ILE A 171 2.30 9.31 4.05
CA ILE A 171 3.39 9.81 4.91
C ILE A 171 4.20 10.81 4.08
N PRO A 172 4.29 12.10 4.47
CA PRO A 172 4.90 13.14 3.65
C PRO A 172 6.44 13.12 3.62
N THR A 173 7.07 12.09 4.20
CA THR A 173 8.52 11.92 4.35
C THR A 173 8.92 10.47 4.13
N GLY A 174 10.16 10.22 3.69
CA GLY A 174 10.67 8.87 3.44
C GLY A 174 10.76 7.99 4.71
N ILE A 175 11.02 8.63 5.86
CA ILE A 175 10.91 8.02 7.19
C ILE A 175 9.64 8.52 7.86
N GLY A 176 8.83 7.60 8.38
CA GLY A 176 7.63 7.93 9.13
C GLY A 176 6.76 6.70 9.31
N HIS A 177 5.60 6.86 9.95
CA HIS A 177 4.69 5.74 10.15
C HIS A 177 3.24 6.16 9.95
N SER A 178 2.39 5.19 9.65
CA SER A 178 0.94 5.32 9.66
C SER A 178 0.32 4.04 10.19
N SER A 179 -0.86 4.14 10.81
CA SER A 179 -1.54 2.98 11.37
C SER A 179 -3.04 2.98 11.09
N THR A 180 -3.63 1.79 11.15
CA THR A 180 -5.09 1.59 11.06
C THR A 180 -5.48 0.32 11.78
N GLU A 181 -6.68 0.29 12.35
CA GLU A 181 -7.27 -0.93 12.89
C GLU A 181 -7.95 -1.70 11.76
N LEU A 182 -7.66 -3.00 11.67
CA LEU A 182 -8.29 -3.90 10.72
C LEU A 182 -8.87 -5.13 11.42
N GLN A 183 -9.90 -5.71 10.81
CA GLN A 183 -10.59 -6.88 11.33
C GLN A 183 -10.59 -7.98 10.26
N LEU A 184 -10.10 -9.16 10.63
CA LEU A 184 -10.13 -10.33 9.78
C LEU A 184 -11.24 -11.26 10.23
N LEU A 185 -11.91 -11.83 9.24
CA LEU A 185 -12.91 -12.88 9.43
C LEU A 185 -12.24 -14.22 9.16
N PRO A 186 -12.67 -15.32 9.81
CA PRO A 186 -12.12 -16.65 9.54
C PRO A 186 -12.20 -17.07 8.06
N ARG A 187 -13.24 -16.63 7.36
CA ARG A 187 -13.42 -16.84 5.91
C ARG A 187 -12.53 -15.99 5.01
N ASN A 188 -11.94 -14.92 5.53
CA ASN A 188 -11.07 -13.98 4.81
C ASN A 188 -9.78 -13.75 5.62
N PRO A 189 -8.93 -14.80 5.81
CA PRO A 189 -7.78 -14.74 6.71
C PRO A 189 -6.54 -14.11 6.07
N LEU A 190 -6.59 -13.76 4.79
CA LEU A 190 -5.47 -13.20 4.04
C LEU A 190 -5.54 -11.67 4.05
N LEU A 191 -4.36 -11.05 4.10
CA LEU A 191 -4.17 -9.62 3.97
C LEU A 191 -3.28 -9.34 2.76
N SER A 192 -3.76 -8.49 1.85
CA SER A 192 -2.92 -7.85 0.85
C SER A 192 -2.92 -6.35 1.06
N LEU A 193 -1.79 -5.70 0.81
CA LEU A 193 -1.70 -4.24 0.85
C LEU A 193 -0.71 -3.70 -0.17
N MET A 194 -0.82 -2.41 -0.45
CA MET A 194 0.01 -1.70 -1.42
C MET A 194 0.22 -0.24 -0.97
N VAL A 195 1.44 0.26 -1.15
CA VAL A 195 1.84 1.66 -0.91
C VAL A 195 2.79 2.10 -2.04
N ARG A 196 2.42 3.13 -2.81
CA ARG A 196 3.29 3.69 -3.85
C ARG A 196 4.45 4.46 -3.23
N ILE A 197 5.64 4.26 -3.80
CA ILE A 197 6.86 5.05 -3.53
C ILE A 197 6.74 6.37 -4.29
N ILE A 198 6.93 7.51 -3.61
CA ILE A 198 6.76 8.83 -4.23
C ILE A 198 8.04 9.65 -4.08
N PRO A 199 8.59 10.22 -5.18
CA PRO A 199 8.22 9.97 -6.57
C PRO A 199 8.76 8.62 -7.06
N SER A 200 8.10 8.03 -8.04
CA SER A 200 8.59 6.88 -8.82
C SER A 200 7.82 6.78 -10.14
N PRO A 201 8.32 6.04 -11.14
CA PRO A 201 7.57 5.68 -12.34
C PRO A 201 6.27 4.95 -11.95
N ASP A 202 6.39 3.71 -11.50
CA ASP A 202 5.27 2.86 -11.06
C ASP A 202 5.64 1.95 -9.88
N TRP A 203 6.59 2.39 -9.05
CA TRP A 203 7.13 1.56 -7.98
C TRP A 203 6.29 1.62 -6.70
N PHE A 204 6.20 0.48 -6.02
CA PHE A 204 5.44 0.33 -4.78
C PHE A 204 6.07 -0.67 -3.83
N VAL A 205 5.59 -0.70 -2.60
CA VAL A 205 5.86 -1.77 -1.62
C VAL A 205 4.54 -2.38 -1.17
N GLY A 206 4.56 -3.63 -0.72
CA GLY A 206 3.37 -4.24 -0.15
C GLY A 206 3.54 -5.70 0.22
N VAL A 207 2.42 -6.34 0.59
CA VAL A 207 2.33 -7.80 0.72
C VAL A 207 1.16 -8.34 -0.12
N ASP A 208 1.35 -9.50 -0.74
CA ASP A 208 0.29 -10.30 -1.37
C ASP A 208 -0.06 -11.47 -0.45
N SER A 209 -1.35 -11.60 -0.14
CA SER A 209 -1.95 -12.80 0.46
C SER A 209 -1.29 -13.29 1.75
N LEU A 210 -0.84 -12.38 2.61
CA LEU A 210 -0.27 -12.70 3.92
C LEU A 210 -1.34 -13.33 4.82
N SER A 211 -1.16 -14.60 5.21
CA SER A 211 -2.06 -15.26 6.16
C SER A 211 -1.72 -14.88 7.60
N LEU A 212 -2.69 -14.29 8.31
CA LEU A 212 -2.60 -14.03 9.75
C LEU A 212 -3.15 -15.19 10.60
N CYS A 213 -3.66 -16.23 9.95
CA CYS A 213 -4.06 -17.47 10.60
C CYS A 213 -3.08 -18.59 10.24
N LYS A 214 -2.40 -19.15 11.25
CA LYS A 214 -1.51 -20.30 11.10
C LYS A 214 -1.89 -21.36 12.13
N GLY A 215 -1.94 -22.63 11.71
CA GLY A 215 -2.29 -23.73 12.61
C GLY A 215 -3.67 -23.60 13.28
N GLY A 216 -4.62 -22.90 12.65
CA GLY A 216 -5.94 -22.67 13.24
C GLY A 216 -6.03 -21.51 14.23
N GLN A 217 -4.94 -20.77 14.44
CA GLN A 217 -4.87 -19.67 15.40
C GLN A 217 -4.46 -18.36 14.74
N TRP A 218 -5.11 -17.28 15.17
CA TRP A 218 -4.71 -15.93 14.84
C TRP A 218 -3.35 -15.62 15.49
N GLN A 219 -2.40 -15.15 14.70
CA GLN A 219 -1.08 -14.77 15.20
C GLN A 219 -1.19 -13.55 16.13
N GLU A 220 -0.46 -13.50 17.24
CA GLU A 220 -0.46 -12.34 18.14
C GLU A 220 0.27 -11.14 17.53
N GLU A 221 1.40 -11.40 16.86
CA GLU A 221 2.21 -10.40 16.21
C GLU A 221 2.76 -10.94 14.88
N VAL A 222 2.74 -10.11 13.84
CA VAL A 222 3.36 -10.42 12.55
C VAL A 222 4.11 -9.19 12.06
N THR A 223 5.40 -9.37 11.76
CA THR A 223 6.26 -8.33 11.20
C THR A 223 6.78 -8.79 9.84
N VAL A 224 6.71 -7.92 8.83
CA VAL A 224 7.17 -8.21 7.48
C VAL A 224 7.97 -7.03 6.95
N ASP A 225 9.19 -7.33 6.50
CA ASP A 225 10.04 -6.38 5.79
C ASP A 225 9.60 -6.26 4.33
N LEU A 226 9.48 -5.02 3.87
CA LEU A 226 8.94 -4.70 2.56
C LEU A 226 10.06 -4.21 1.64
N HIS A 227 10.03 -4.75 0.42
CA HIS A 227 10.96 -4.43 -0.64
C HIS A 227 10.21 -3.76 -1.82
N PRO A 228 10.90 -2.95 -2.64
CA PRO A 228 10.29 -2.30 -3.78
C PRO A 228 9.91 -3.32 -4.87
N PHE A 229 8.76 -3.08 -5.50
CA PHE A 229 8.26 -3.78 -6.67
C PHE A 229 8.02 -2.76 -7.79
N ASP A 230 8.29 -3.19 -9.01
CA ASP A 230 7.95 -2.50 -10.26
C ASP A 230 6.60 -3.06 -10.76
N ALA A 231 5.70 -2.19 -11.22
CA ALA A 231 4.37 -2.62 -11.66
C ALA A 231 4.34 -3.11 -13.12
N GLY A 232 5.42 -2.89 -13.89
CA GLY A 232 5.54 -3.29 -15.29
C GLY A 232 4.78 -2.39 -16.26
N THR A 233 4.51 -1.15 -15.88
CA THR A 233 3.59 -0.22 -16.60
C THR A 233 4.23 1.10 -17.02
N ASP A 234 5.32 1.52 -16.39
CA ASP A 234 6.14 2.67 -16.77
C ASP A 234 7.63 2.31 -16.72
N SER A 235 8.37 2.51 -17.82
CA SER A 235 9.79 2.13 -17.94
C SER A 235 10.78 3.23 -17.53
N GLY A 236 10.33 4.22 -16.75
CA GLY A 236 11.24 5.20 -16.14
C GLY A 236 12.34 4.53 -15.28
N PHE A 237 13.59 4.97 -15.40
CA PHE A 237 14.70 4.35 -14.67
C PHE A 237 14.93 4.90 -13.27
N THR A 238 14.49 6.13 -13.02
CA THR A 238 14.78 6.87 -11.78
C THR A 238 13.51 7.33 -11.09
N PHE A 239 13.61 7.62 -9.79
CA PHE A 239 12.49 8.17 -9.00
C PHE A 239 11.75 9.33 -9.69
N SER A 240 12.48 10.19 -10.39
CA SER A 240 11.96 11.41 -11.04
C SER A 240 11.98 11.33 -12.57
N SER A 241 12.03 10.13 -13.15
CA SER A 241 11.93 9.98 -14.60
C SER A 241 10.59 10.49 -15.13
N PRO A 242 10.54 11.10 -16.32
CA PRO A 242 9.28 11.41 -16.97
C PRO A 242 8.53 10.11 -17.28
N ASN A 243 7.20 10.20 -17.37
CA ASN A 243 6.36 9.06 -17.71
C ASN A 243 6.77 8.46 -19.06
N TYR A 244 7.06 7.16 -19.08
CA TYR A 244 7.39 6.41 -20.27
C TYR A 244 6.66 5.06 -20.25
N PRO A 245 5.44 4.97 -20.82
CA PRO A 245 4.62 3.76 -20.71
C PRO A 245 5.33 2.50 -21.24
N THR A 246 5.29 1.42 -20.46
CA THR A 246 5.83 0.11 -20.86
C THR A 246 4.89 -0.57 -21.86
N VAL A 247 5.38 -0.82 -23.08
CA VAL A 247 4.58 -1.41 -24.17
C VAL A 247 5.35 -2.57 -24.82
N PRO A 248 4.85 -3.82 -24.76
CA PRO A 248 3.66 -4.26 -24.01
C PRO A 248 3.87 -4.19 -22.49
N PRO A 249 2.80 -4.13 -21.66
CA PRO A 249 2.93 -4.19 -20.21
C PRO A 249 3.68 -5.45 -19.77
N GLU A 250 4.53 -5.29 -18.77
CA GLU A 250 5.31 -6.37 -18.16
C GLU A 250 4.66 -6.86 -16.87
N ASN A 251 5.15 -7.98 -16.36
CA ASN A 251 4.69 -8.51 -15.08
C ASN A 251 5.24 -7.68 -13.92
N ILE A 252 4.52 -7.67 -12.81
CA ILE A 252 5.01 -7.13 -11.54
C ILE A 252 6.27 -7.91 -11.15
N THR A 253 7.36 -7.20 -10.88
CA THR A 253 8.65 -7.80 -10.50
C THR A 253 9.23 -7.13 -9.26
N GLN A 254 9.88 -7.90 -8.40
CA GLN A 254 10.62 -7.32 -7.29
C GLN A 254 11.87 -6.59 -7.79
N ILE A 255 12.06 -5.34 -7.34
CA ILE A 255 13.28 -4.58 -7.56
C ILE A 255 14.31 -5.01 -6.51
N THR A 256 15.52 -5.33 -6.97
CA THR A 256 16.64 -5.78 -6.15
C THR A 256 17.84 -4.86 -6.33
N SER A 257 18.92 -5.10 -5.59
CA SER A 257 20.15 -4.30 -5.70
C SER A 257 20.84 -4.47 -7.07
N GLN A 258 20.55 -5.54 -7.80
CA GLN A 258 21.20 -5.89 -9.06
C GLN A 258 20.22 -5.95 -10.25
N ASN A 259 18.91 -5.94 -10.00
CA ASN A 259 17.88 -5.98 -11.04
C ASN A 259 16.80 -4.92 -10.77
N PRO A 260 16.50 -4.01 -11.72
CA PRO A 260 17.03 -3.96 -13.10
C PRO A 260 18.51 -3.54 -13.18
N ASN A 261 19.29 -4.25 -14.00
CA ASN A 261 20.74 -4.06 -14.13
C ASN A 261 21.09 -2.91 -15.09
N HIS A 262 20.86 -1.68 -14.64
CA HIS A 262 21.27 -0.48 -15.37
C HIS A 262 21.86 0.55 -14.40
N PRO A 263 23.01 1.18 -14.72
CA PRO A 263 23.69 2.11 -13.81
C PRO A 263 22.81 3.28 -13.35
N ALA A 264 21.90 3.75 -14.19
CA ALA A 264 21.00 4.85 -13.84
C ALA A 264 19.87 4.44 -12.87
N ASN A 265 19.57 3.15 -12.71
CA ASN A 265 18.44 2.70 -11.89
C ASN A 265 18.63 3.10 -10.43
N SER A 266 17.58 3.66 -9.82
CA SER A 266 17.66 4.23 -8.47
C SER A 266 17.98 3.21 -7.38
N PHE A 267 17.56 1.96 -7.57
CA PHE A 267 17.84 0.86 -6.65
C PHE A 267 18.99 -0.06 -7.09
N PHE A 268 19.75 0.32 -8.12
CA PHE A 268 20.92 -0.44 -8.53
C PHE A 268 22.15 -0.10 -7.66
N TYR A 269 22.47 -1.01 -6.75
CA TYR A 269 23.60 -0.97 -5.81
C TYR A 269 24.43 -2.25 -5.98
N PRO A 270 25.35 -2.32 -6.97
CA PRO A 270 26.04 -3.56 -7.33
C PRO A 270 26.93 -4.14 -6.21
N ARG A 271 27.30 -3.32 -5.22
CA ARG A 271 28.08 -3.76 -4.05
C ARG A 271 27.22 -4.40 -2.95
N LEU A 272 25.90 -4.25 -3.01
CA LEU A 272 24.98 -4.84 -2.04
C LEU A 272 24.47 -6.19 -2.55
N GLN A 273 24.57 -7.22 -1.71
CA GLN A 273 23.99 -8.54 -2.01
C GLN A 273 22.46 -8.46 -2.10
N GLU A 274 21.85 -7.70 -1.19
CA GLU A 274 20.42 -7.45 -1.12
C GLU A 274 20.16 -6.01 -0.69
N LEU A 275 18.99 -5.46 -1.05
CA LEU A 275 18.59 -4.15 -0.55
C LEU A 275 18.16 -4.29 0.92
N PRO A 276 18.49 -3.31 1.79
CA PRO A 276 17.82 -3.24 3.08
C PRO A 276 16.31 -3.06 2.89
N PRO A 277 15.47 -3.38 3.89
CA PRO A 277 14.04 -3.12 3.83
C PRO A 277 13.76 -1.64 3.60
N LEU A 278 12.91 -1.33 2.62
CA LEU A 278 12.51 0.05 2.34
C LEU A 278 11.41 0.52 3.32
N ALA A 279 10.62 -0.43 3.82
CA ALA A 279 9.60 -0.24 4.84
C ALA A 279 9.36 -1.55 5.60
N THR A 280 8.63 -1.47 6.70
CA THR A 280 8.18 -2.64 7.46
C THR A 280 6.71 -2.48 7.82
N ILE A 281 5.96 -3.59 7.82
CA ILE A 281 4.63 -3.65 8.44
C ILE A 281 4.68 -4.48 9.71
N ARG A 282 3.94 -4.03 10.71
CA ARG A 282 3.73 -4.73 11.97
C ARG A 282 2.24 -4.84 12.26
N LEU A 283 1.75 -6.05 12.48
CA LEU A 283 0.38 -6.34 12.84
C LEU A 283 0.34 -6.83 14.29
N LEU A 284 -0.41 -6.12 15.13
CA LEU A 284 -0.55 -6.42 16.55
C LEU A 284 -2.00 -6.79 16.87
N ARG A 285 -2.24 -8.03 17.27
CA ARG A 285 -3.57 -8.51 17.63
C ARG A 285 -4.12 -7.74 18.83
N GLN A 286 -5.39 -7.36 18.77
CA GLN A 286 -6.10 -6.71 19.85
C GLN A 286 -6.89 -7.76 20.66
N THR A 287 -6.77 -7.74 21.98
CA THR A 287 -7.55 -8.59 22.89
C THR A 287 -8.76 -7.81 23.43
N ARG A 288 -9.93 -8.47 23.53
CA ARG A 288 -11.23 -7.85 23.90
C ARG A 288 -11.33 -7.38 25.37
N GLY A 289 -10.22 -7.09 26.05
CA GLY A 289 -10.17 -6.66 27.46
C GLY A 289 -9.63 -5.25 27.70
N SER A 290 -9.20 -4.51 26.67
CA SER A 290 -8.72 -3.12 26.83
C SER A 290 -9.89 -2.13 26.67
N THR A 291 -10.72 -2.03 27.70
CA THR A 291 -11.64 -0.89 27.88
C THR A 291 -11.05 0.06 28.91
N HIS A 292 -10.87 1.32 28.50
CA HIS A 292 -10.40 2.50 29.25
C HIS A 292 -8.89 2.63 29.52
N GLN A 293 -8.19 3.33 28.63
CA GLN A 293 -7.66 4.67 28.94
C GLN A 293 -7.21 5.42 27.67
N ASN A 294 -7.77 6.63 27.51
CA ASN A 294 -7.34 7.78 26.70
C ASN A 294 -7.17 7.62 25.18
N THR A 295 -7.92 8.46 24.45
CA THR A 295 -7.50 9.14 23.22
C THR A 295 -6.19 8.65 22.62
N LEU A 296 -6.28 7.60 21.81
CA LEU A 296 -5.22 7.16 20.91
C LEU A 296 -5.21 8.05 19.64
N SER A 297 -5.23 9.36 19.87
CA SER A 297 -4.70 10.35 18.96
C SER A 297 -3.22 10.42 19.29
N ASN A 298 -2.38 9.89 18.39
CA ASN A 298 -0.92 9.65 18.53
C ASN A 298 -0.56 8.30 19.18
N HIS A 299 -0.80 7.21 18.44
CA HIS A 299 -0.06 5.95 18.68
C HIS A 299 1.42 6.11 18.31
N ILE A 300 2.19 6.81 19.14
CA ILE A 300 3.63 6.61 19.22
C ILE A 300 3.81 5.30 19.98
N LEU A 301 4.19 4.23 19.28
CA LEU A 301 4.62 2.99 19.93
C LEU A 301 5.90 3.29 20.74
N PRO A 302 5.98 2.91 22.03
CA PRO A 302 7.17 3.12 22.83
C PRO A 302 8.28 2.17 22.37
N HIS A 303 9.48 2.73 22.14
CA HIS A 303 10.75 2.08 21.85
C HIS A 303 10.85 1.23 20.55
N LEU A 304 11.07 1.92 19.43
CA LEU A 304 11.82 1.41 18.28
C LEU A 304 13.34 1.40 18.62
N ASN A 305 13.76 0.53 19.55
CA ASN A 305 15.17 0.13 19.65
C ASN A 305 15.26 -1.35 19.27
N THR A 306 15.03 -1.64 18.00
CA THR A 306 15.50 -2.90 17.41
C THR A 306 16.90 -2.59 16.88
N PRO A 307 17.97 -3.25 17.35
CA PRO A 307 19.29 -3.05 16.80
C PRO A 307 19.24 -3.42 15.31
N GLN A 308 19.46 -2.42 14.45
CA GLN A 308 19.55 -2.58 13.01
C GLN A 308 20.72 -3.52 12.72
N ARG A 309 20.41 -4.80 12.54
CA ARG A 309 21.38 -5.81 12.13
C ARG A 309 21.32 -5.95 10.61
N PHE A 310 21.36 -4.83 9.91
CA PHE A 310 21.60 -4.86 8.48
C PHE A 310 23.11 -4.91 8.30
N SER A 311 23.57 -5.78 7.41
CA SER A 311 24.97 -5.80 7.00
C SER A 311 25.25 -4.42 6.37
N GLU A 312 25.82 -3.53 7.17
CA GLU A 312 26.22 -2.19 6.78
C GLU A 312 27.41 -2.33 5.82
N THR A 313 27.13 -2.76 4.58
CA THR A 313 28.13 -2.77 3.53
C THR A 313 28.49 -1.30 3.28
N PRO A 314 29.76 -0.91 3.46
CA PRO A 314 30.17 0.46 3.26
C PRO A 314 29.89 0.90 1.82
N LEU A 315 29.19 2.02 1.69
CA LEU A 315 28.94 2.67 0.41
C LEU A 315 29.87 3.86 0.31
N ASP A 316 30.95 3.74 -0.46
CA ASP A 316 31.86 4.84 -0.71
C ASP A 316 31.19 5.94 -1.54
N CYS A 317 31.68 7.17 -1.40
CA CYS A 317 31.28 8.22 -2.30
C CYS A 317 31.73 7.93 -3.74
N GLU A 318 30.80 8.05 -4.68
CA GLU A 318 31.09 8.01 -6.12
C GLU A 318 30.81 9.39 -6.71
N VAL A 319 31.71 9.90 -7.55
CA VAL A 319 31.61 11.23 -8.17
C VAL A 319 31.69 11.12 -9.68
N SER A 320 31.14 12.11 -10.38
CA SER A 320 31.20 12.19 -11.84
C SER A 320 32.63 12.39 -12.34
N LEU A 321 32.81 12.25 -13.65
CA LEU A 321 33.96 12.83 -14.32
C LEU A 321 33.98 14.35 -14.10
N TRP A 322 35.17 14.93 -14.16
CA TRP A 322 35.34 16.37 -14.17
C TRP A 322 34.66 17.00 -15.38
N SER A 323 34.08 18.19 -15.19
CA SER A 323 33.69 19.06 -16.29
C SER A 323 34.91 19.43 -17.13
N SER A 324 34.65 19.93 -18.34
CA SER A 324 35.63 20.73 -19.05
C SER A 324 36.09 21.90 -18.17
N TRP A 325 37.33 22.33 -18.36
CA TRP A 325 37.82 23.55 -17.73
C TRP A 325 36.97 24.75 -18.14
N GLY A 326 36.63 25.58 -17.16
CA GLY A 326 36.03 26.88 -17.39
C GLY A 326 37.00 27.86 -18.06
N LEU A 327 36.49 29.07 -18.33
CA LEU A 327 37.31 30.16 -18.85
C LEU A 327 38.43 30.51 -17.85
N CYS A 328 39.58 30.92 -18.39
CA CYS A 328 40.67 31.42 -17.57
C CYS A 328 40.30 32.80 -17.01
N LEU A 329 40.15 32.88 -15.69
CA LEU A 329 39.81 34.10 -14.98
C LEU A 329 41.10 34.75 -14.48
N GLY A 330 41.36 35.97 -14.91
CA GLY A 330 42.54 36.70 -14.45
C GLY A 330 42.79 37.95 -15.28
N PRO A 331 43.61 38.89 -14.77
CA PRO A 331 44.03 40.04 -15.54
C PRO A 331 44.87 39.62 -16.74
N CYS A 332 44.60 40.25 -17.87
CA CYS A 332 45.32 40.07 -19.12
C CYS A 332 46.84 40.23 -18.96
N GLY A 333 47.62 39.27 -19.47
CA GLY A 333 49.08 39.31 -19.40
C GLY A 333 49.68 38.86 -18.06
N LYS A 334 48.85 38.34 -17.14
CA LYS A 334 49.30 37.65 -15.92
C LYS A 334 48.70 36.25 -15.87
N GLU A 335 49.26 35.40 -15.01
CA GLU A 335 48.64 34.11 -14.68
C GLU A 335 47.24 34.34 -14.10
N GLY A 336 46.30 33.58 -14.63
CA GLY A 336 44.92 33.48 -14.16
C GLY A 336 44.65 32.10 -13.58
N VAL A 337 43.42 31.91 -13.15
CA VAL A 337 42.92 30.66 -12.59
C VAL A 337 41.71 30.20 -13.39
N ARG A 338 41.67 28.92 -13.71
CA ARG A 338 40.48 28.27 -14.26
C ARG A 338 39.99 27.21 -13.28
N TYR A 339 38.69 26.99 -13.30
CA TYR A 339 38.01 26.06 -12.42
C TYR A 339 37.37 24.96 -13.25
N ARG A 340 37.31 23.75 -12.69
CA ARG A 340 36.44 22.68 -13.17
C ARG A 340 35.74 22.05 -11.98
N THR A 341 34.56 21.50 -12.22
CA THR A 341 33.73 20.92 -11.16
C THR A 341 33.30 19.51 -11.51
N ARG A 342 32.97 18.73 -10.49
CA ARG A 342 32.32 17.42 -10.60
C ARG A 342 31.24 17.31 -9.53
N TYR A 343 30.31 16.39 -9.69
CA TYR A 343 29.19 16.23 -8.76
C TYR A 343 29.15 14.82 -8.17
N ILE A 344 28.49 14.69 -7.02
CA ILE A 344 28.33 13.41 -6.33
C ILE A 344 27.28 12.56 -7.06
N LEU A 345 27.64 11.35 -7.46
CA LEU A 345 26.75 10.31 -8.01
C LEU A 345 26.13 9.46 -6.90
N LEU A 346 26.94 9.11 -5.88
CA LEU A 346 26.52 8.35 -4.70
C LEU A 346 27.07 9.02 -3.46
N ARG A 347 26.19 9.40 -2.53
CA ARG A 347 26.64 9.90 -1.22
C ARG A 347 27.19 8.75 -0.39
N PRO A 348 28.25 9.00 0.40
CA PRO A 348 28.82 7.97 1.26
C PRO A 348 27.82 7.58 2.34
N SER A 349 27.77 6.30 2.68
CA SER A 349 26.95 5.77 3.77
C SER A 349 27.54 4.50 4.38
N ASN A 350 26.99 4.04 5.50
CA ASN A 350 27.41 2.83 6.20
C ASN A 350 28.92 2.80 6.47
N SER A 351 29.49 3.91 6.96
CA SER A 351 30.93 4.12 7.16
C SER A 351 31.82 4.08 5.88
N GLY A 352 31.23 4.26 4.69
CA GLY A 352 31.98 4.39 3.45
C GLY A 352 32.83 5.68 3.36
N THR A 353 33.79 5.66 2.43
CA THR A 353 34.79 6.73 2.25
C THR A 353 34.12 8.06 1.86
N PRO A 354 34.44 9.19 2.51
CA PRO A 354 33.85 10.49 2.20
C PRO A 354 34.19 10.97 0.78
N CYS A 355 33.38 11.88 0.26
CA CYS A 355 33.60 12.41 -1.09
C CYS A 355 34.92 13.18 -1.18
N PRO A 356 35.71 12.99 -2.26
CA PRO A 356 36.84 13.84 -2.55
C PRO A 356 36.38 15.24 -2.96
N GLU A 357 37.32 16.18 -3.17
CA GLU A 357 37.02 17.56 -3.58
C GLU A 357 36.20 17.60 -4.88
N LEU A 358 35.19 18.48 -4.92
CA LEU A 358 34.24 18.62 -6.03
C LEU A 358 34.57 19.76 -6.99
N GLU A 359 35.52 20.60 -6.61
CA GLU A 359 36.04 21.71 -7.40
C GLU A 359 37.56 21.58 -7.47
N GLU A 360 38.12 21.82 -8.65
CA GLU A 360 39.56 21.84 -8.85
C GLU A 360 39.94 23.13 -9.56
N GLN A 361 41.03 23.73 -9.11
CA GLN A 361 41.60 24.93 -9.69
C GLN A 361 42.94 24.61 -10.34
N ALA A 362 43.23 25.27 -11.47
CA ALA A 362 44.54 25.22 -12.10
C ALA A 362 44.93 26.60 -12.64
N GLU A 363 46.23 26.85 -12.67
CA GLU A 363 46.80 28.03 -13.32
C GLU A 363 46.56 27.98 -14.84
N CYS A 364 46.40 29.15 -15.45
CA CYS A 364 46.20 29.31 -16.87
C CYS A 364 46.58 30.71 -17.34
N SER A 365 46.92 30.84 -18.62
CA SER A 365 47.13 32.15 -19.24
C SER A 365 45.84 32.62 -19.94
N PRO A 366 45.26 33.78 -19.58
CA PRO A 366 44.08 34.33 -20.25
C PRO A 366 44.34 34.54 -21.75
N ALA A 367 43.36 34.19 -22.60
CA ALA A 367 43.48 34.37 -24.04
C ALA A 367 43.70 35.84 -24.42
N GLN A 368 44.46 36.07 -25.49
CA GLN A 368 44.94 37.38 -25.94
C GLN A 368 43.88 38.48 -25.81
N CYS A 369 44.16 39.43 -24.94
CA CYS A 369 43.25 40.52 -24.67
C CYS A 369 43.32 41.61 -25.75
N PRO A 370 42.23 42.36 -25.97
CA PRO A 370 42.27 43.52 -26.84
C PRO A 370 43.36 44.47 -26.36
N LYS A 371 44.29 44.85 -27.24
CA LYS A 371 45.23 45.93 -26.94
C LYS A 371 44.41 47.19 -26.70
N GLN A 372 44.48 47.75 -25.49
CA GLN A 372 43.95 49.09 -25.25
C GLN A 372 44.76 50.04 -26.12
N HIS A 373 44.08 50.70 -27.06
CA HIS A 373 44.66 51.67 -27.99
C HIS A 373 44.73 53.05 -27.36
#